data_AF-A0A834VSK1-F1
#
_entry.id   AF-A0A834VSK1-F1
#
_cell.length_a   1.000
_cell.length_b   1.000
_cell.length_c   1.000
_cell.angle_alpha   90.00
_cell.angle_beta   90.00
_cell.angle_gamma   90.00
#
_symmetry.space_group_name_H-M   'P 1'
#
loop_
_entity.id
_entity.type
_entity.pdbx_description
1 polymer ?
#
loop_
_entity_poly.entity_id
_entity_poly.type
_entity_poly.pdbx_seq_one_letter_code
_entity_poly.pdbx_strand_id
1 'polypeptide(L)'
;MGADAYARSRNNKLTKYILVLKPLKKATKRLEARSKAGRFGAIYEVIPVFEAVLAVYEQLLKNHESVNYNANSAPEDHLPINLRAA
;
A
#
# COMPACT_ATOMS: atom_id res chain seq x y z
N MET A 1 -15.72 0.14 25.23
CA MET A 1 -14.31 0.59 25.14
C MET A 1 -14.24 2.01 25.64
N GLY A 2 -13.35 2.33 26.58
CA GLY A 2 -13.14 3.70 27.06
C GLY A 2 -12.49 4.60 26.00
N ALA A 3 -12.61 5.92 26.15
CA ALA A 3 -12.11 6.92 25.19
C ALA A 3 -10.61 6.75 24.87
N ASP A 4 -9.79 6.39 25.86
CA ASP A 4 -8.35 6.19 25.70
C ASP A 4 -8.00 4.96 24.85
N ALA A 5 -8.77 3.87 24.99
CA ALA A 5 -8.58 2.65 24.21
C ALA A 5 -8.93 2.87 22.74
N TYR A 6 -9.98 3.66 22.49
CA TYR A 6 -10.39 4.04 21.15
C TYR A 6 -9.37 4.97 20.45
N ALA A 7 -8.86 5.98 21.16
CA ALA A 7 -7.80 6.86 20.64
C ALA A 7 -6.53 6.07 20.29
N ARG A 8 -6.13 5.13 21.16
CA ARG A 8 -4.96 4.26 20.93
C ARG A 8 -5.13 3.34 19.73
N SER A 9 -6.30 2.71 19.58
CA SER A 9 -6.65 1.88 18.42
C SER A 9 -6.62 2.68 17.10
N ARG A 10 -7.20 3.90 17.12
CA ARG A 10 -7.19 4.81 15.96
C ARG A 10 -5.78 5.21 15.55
N ASN A 11 -4.93 5.58 16.51
CA ASN A 11 -3.54 5.95 16.25
C ASN A 11 -2.75 4.77 15.67
N ASN A 12 -2.97 3.54 16.17
CA ASN A 12 -2.34 2.35 15.60
C ASN A 12 -2.76 2.09 14.15
N LYS A 13 -4.04 2.29 13.81
CA LYS A 13 -4.51 2.21 12.41
C LYS A 13 -3.85 3.28 11.55
N LEU A 14 -3.82 4.54 12.00
CA LEU A 14 -3.20 5.65 11.27
C LEU A 14 -1.70 5.38 10.99
N THR A 15 -0.97 4.87 11.98
CA THR A 15 0.45 4.51 11.81
C THR A 15 0.64 3.46 10.73
N LYS A 16 -0.22 2.44 10.65
CA LYS A 16 -0.17 1.40 9.60
C LYS A 16 -0.41 2.00 8.21
N TYR A 17 -1.40 2.87 8.06
CA TYR A 17 -1.64 3.58 6.79
C TYR A 17 -0.44 4.43 6.37
N ILE A 18 0.18 5.17 7.31
CA ILE A 18 1.37 5.97 7.01
C ILE A 18 2.53 5.09 6.51
N LEU A 19 2.72 3.90 7.08
CA LEU A 19 3.75 2.97 6.64
C LEU A 19 3.52 2.48 5.21
N VAL A 20 2.28 2.14 4.86
CA VAL A 20 1.92 1.72 3.49
C VAL A 20 2.08 2.88 2.49
N LEU A 21 1.78 4.12 2.88
CA LEU A 21 1.85 5.27 1.95
C LEU A 21 3.28 5.81 1.73
N LYS A 22 4.22 5.54 2.65
CA LYS A 22 5.61 6.03 2.56
C LYS A 22 6.33 5.61 1.26
N PRO A 23 6.29 4.32 0.84
CA PRO A 23 6.89 3.88 -0.42
C PRO A 23 6.33 4.62 -1.64
N LEU A 24 5.01 4.84 -1.70
CA LEU A 24 4.37 5.58 -2.79
C LEU A 24 4.84 7.03 -2.84
N LYS A 25 4.90 7.71 -1.69
CA LYS A 25 5.43 9.08 -1.63
C LYS A 25 6.86 9.17 -2.15
N LYS A 26 7.70 8.16 -1.88
CA LYS A 26 9.08 8.09 -2.39
C LYS A 26 9.11 7.85 -3.89
N ALA A 27 8.28 6.93 -4.39
CA ALA A 27 8.13 6.62 -5.81
C ALA A 27 7.69 7.83 -6.62
N THR A 28 6.63 8.53 -6.20
CA THR A 28 6.13 9.74 -6.87
C THR A 28 7.22 10.81 -6.98
N LYS A 29 7.92 11.12 -5.89
CA LYS A 29 9.01 12.09 -5.90
C LYS A 29 10.15 11.72 -6.86
N ARG A 30 10.50 10.43 -6.94
CA ARG A 30 11.53 9.93 -7.85
C ARG A 30 11.11 10.09 -9.31
N LEU A 31 9.87 9.75 -9.65
CA LEU A 31 9.33 9.92 -11.00
C LEU A 31 9.21 11.40 -11.40
N GLU A 32 8.75 12.26 -10.49
CA GLU A 32 8.68 13.72 -10.70
C GLU A 32 10.06 14.36 -10.94
N ALA A 33 11.10 13.91 -10.22
CA ALA A 33 12.46 14.40 -10.42
C ALA A 33 13.00 14.01 -11.81
N ARG A 34 12.58 12.84 -12.32
CA ARG A 34 13.07 12.29 -13.59
C ARG A 34 12.29 12.78 -14.81
N SER A 35 11.01 13.10 -14.66
CA SER A 35 10.26 13.81 -15.70
C SER A 35 10.83 15.20 -15.98
N LYS A 36 11.42 15.86 -14.97
CA LYS A 36 12.15 17.13 -15.11
C LYS A 36 13.52 17.00 -15.78
N ALA A 37 14.09 15.79 -15.85
CA ALA A 37 15.43 15.55 -16.41
C ALA A 37 15.42 15.26 -17.93
N GLY A 38 14.25 15.21 -18.57
CA GLY A 38 14.13 15.03 -20.03
C GLY A 38 12.99 14.09 -20.44
N ARG A 39 12.66 14.10 -21.74
CA ARG A 39 11.46 13.48 -22.34
C ARG A 39 11.34 11.96 -22.13
N PHE A 40 12.45 11.27 -21.88
CA PHE A 40 12.50 9.82 -21.66
C PHE A 40 12.95 9.40 -20.26
N GLY A 41 13.42 10.35 -19.43
CA GLY A 41 13.96 10.04 -18.10
C GLY A 41 12.92 9.41 -17.16
N ALA A 42 11.66 9.83 -17.28
CA ALA A 42 10.56 9.21 -16.54
C ALA A 42 10.27 7.78 -17.00
N ILE A 43 10.29 7.50 -18.30
CA ILE A 43 9.94 6.18 -18.87
C ILE A 43 10.92 5.09 -18.40
N TYR A 44 12.23 5.38 -18.45
CA TYR A 44 13.26 4.45 -17.95
C TYR A 44 13.18 4.22 -16.44
N GLU A 45 12.59 5.15 -15.69
CA GLU A 45 12.49 5.08 -14.23
C GLU A 45 11.18 4.46 -13.75
N VAL A 46 10.19 4.23 -14.64
CA VAL A 46 8.94 3.54 -14.29
C VAL A 46 9.24 2.16 -13.71
N ILE A 47 9.87 1.27 -14.49
CA ILE A 47 10.11 -0.12 -14.07
C ILE A 47 10.90 -0.20 -12.74
N PRO A 48 12.08 0.47 -12.60
CA PRO A 48 12.84 0.42 -11.35
C PRO A 48 12.11 1.01 -10.14
N VAL A 49 11.24 2.00 -10.34
CA VAL A 49 10.43 2.57 -9.26
C VAL A 49 9.37 1.58 -8.81
N PHE A 50 8.69 0.91 -9.74
CA PHE A 50 7.70 -0.10 -9.41
C PHE A 50 8.31 -1.32 -8.72
N GLU A 51 9.45 -1.82 -9.19
CA GLU A 51 10.21 -2.90 -8.53
C GLU A 51 10.59 -2.53 -7.08
N ALA A 52 11.05 -1.30 -6.86
CA ALA A 52 11.39 -0.82 -5.52
C ALA A 52 10.18 -0.70 -4.59
N VAL A 53 9.00 -0.33 -5.11
CA VAL A 53 7.75 -0.30 -4.33
C VAL A 53 7.30 -1.72 -4.00
N LEU A 54 7.31 -2.63 -4.97
CA LEU A 54 6.95 -4.02 -4.79
C LEU A 54 7.80 -4.69 -3.72
N ALA A 55 9.12 -4.54 -3.77
CA ALA A 55 10.03 -5.12 -2.79
C ALA A 55 9.72 -4.69 -1.34
N VAL A 56 9.34 -3.42 -1.13
CA VAL A 56 8.96 -2.92 0.21
C VAL A 56 7.62 -3.50 0.65
N TYR A 57 6.66 -3.61 -0.26
CA TYR A 57 5.34 -4.17 0.05
C TYR A 57 5.38 -5.67 0.31
N GLU A 58 6.16 -6.43 -0.45
CA GLU A 58 6.40 -7.84 -0.18
C GLU A 58 6.98 -8.04 1.22
N GLN A 59 7.96 -7.22 1.63
CA GLN A 59 8.49 -7.25 3.00
C GLN A 59 7.44 -6.91 4.06
N LEU A 60 6.59 -5.93 3.82
CA LEU A 60 5.50 -5.58 4.73
C LEU A 60 4.46 -6.71 4.83
N LEU A 61 4.18 -7.39 3.71
CA LEU A 61 3.23 -8.49 3.62
C LEU A 61 3.69 -9.71 4.42
N LYS A 62 5.00 -9.92 4.59
CA LYS A 62 5.52 -11.00 5.45
C LYS A 62 4.97 -10.95 6.88
N ASN A 63 4.67 -9.76 7.40
CA ASN A 63 4.05 -9.59 8.72
C ASN A 63 2.60 -10.10 8.78
N HIS A 64 2.03 -10.46 7.63
CA HIS A 64 0.67 -10.92 7.44
C HIS A 64 0.62 -12.33 6.82
N GLU A 65 1.74 -13.06 6.70
CA GLU A 65 1.78 -14.42 6.15
C GLU A 65 0.85 -15.41 6.88
N SER A 66 0.61 -15.18 8.18
CA SER A 66 -0.31 -16.00 8.99
C SER A 66 -1.79 -15.67 8.78
N VAL A 67 -2.13 -14.64 8.00
CA VAL A 67 -3.52 -14.27 7.72
C VAL A 67 -4.06 -15.21 6.66
N ASN A 68 -5.09 -15.98 7.00
CA ASN A 68 -5.81 -16.79 6.02
C ASN A 68 -6.82 -15.90 5.26
N TYR A 69 -6.41 -15.42 4.09
CA TYR A 69 -7.26 -14.63 3.20
C TYR A 69 -8.40 -15.44 2.55
N ASN A 70 -8.36 -16.78 2.62
CA ASN A 70 -9.41 -17.68 2.13
C ASN A 70 -10.34 -18.16 3.25
N ALA A 71 -10.25 -17.60 4.47
CA ALA A 71 -11.17 -17.92 5.54
C ALA A 71 -12.57 -17.38 5.23
N ASN A 72 -13.61 -18.09 5.65
CA ASN A 72 -14.99 -17.60 5.55
C ASN A 72 -15.12 -16.28 6.35
N SER A 73 -15.60 -15.21 5.73
CA SER A 73 -15.60 -13.83 6.28
C SER A 73 -14.19 -13.23 6.40
N ALA A 74 -13.29 -13.54 5.46
CA ALA A 74 -12.02 -12.84 5.35
C ALA A 74 -12.25 -11.33 5.16
N PRO A 75 -11.29 -10.46 5.52
CA PRO A 75 -11.43 -9.01 5.34
C PRO A 75 -11.83 -8.59 3.92
N GLU A 76 -11.49 -9.41 2.91
CA GLU A 76 -11.80 -9.19 1.49
C GLU A 76 -13.24 -9.62 1.12
N ASP A 77 -13.87 -10.54 1.87
CA ASP A 77 -15.27 -10.95 1.68
C ASP A 77 -16.27 -9.81 1.98
N HIS A 78 -15.80 -8.75 2.66
CA HIS A 78 -16.57 -7.53 2.89
C HIS A 78 -16.63 -6.60 1.66
N LEU A 79 -15.91 -6.91 0.59
CA LEU A 79 -16.09 -6.29 -0.71
C LEU A 79 -17.11 -7.15 -1.48
N PRO A 80 -18.41 -6.81 -1.49
CA PRO A 80 -19.32 -7.40 -2.47
C PRO A 80 -18.82 -6.99 -3.84
N ILE A 81 -18.07 -7.89 -4.48
CA ILE A 81 -17.59 -7.72 -5.85
C ILE A 81 -18.83 -7.76 -6.76
N ASN A 82 -19.42 -6.60 -7.00
CA ASN A 82 -20.42 -6.38 -8.05
C ASN A 82 -19.77 -6.39 -9.45
N LEU A 83 -18.77 -7.25 -9.71
CA LEU A 83 -18.15 -7.42 -11.05
C LEU A 83 -18.91 -8.44 -11.93
N ARG A 84 -20.09 -8.92 -11.51
CA ARG A 84 -20.98 -9.76 -12.35
C ARG A 84 -22.19 -9.01 -12.93
N ALA A 85 -22.23 -7.69 -12.81
CA ALA A 85 -23.25 -6.85 -13.42
C ALA A 85 -22.61 -5.80 -14.33
N ALA A 86 -21.97 -6.26 -15.42
CA ALA A 86 -21.65 -5.48 -16.60
C ALA A 86 -21.53 -6.44 -17.80
#